data_AF-A0A8T5TU80-F1
#
_entry.id   AF-A0A8T5TU80-F1
#
_cell.length_a   1.000
_cell.length_b   1.000
_cell.length_c   1.000
_cell.angle_alpha   90.00
_cell.angle_beta   90.00
_cell.angle_gamma   90.00
#
_symmetry.space_group_name_H-M   'P 1'
#
loop_
_entity.id
_entity.type
_entity.pdbx_description
1 polymer ?
#
loop_
_entity_poly.entity_id
_entity_poly.type
_entity_poly.pdbx_seq_one_letter_code
_entity_poly.pdbx_strand_id
1 'polypeptide(L)'
;MLFQWESTLLFILWLIIATVIVAIILYISVLLIASKTKASDKKFVIVILAFIFVLIIPIILGAINNVLGVIGGLVAFSGSNYLTQLTPIIGFLIILVLAKFLISIPWDQAVWIALLTLFLLFLLYTMIPELYNFLGFGL
;
A
#
# COMPACT_ATOMS: atom_id res chain seq x y z
N MET A 1 5.28 -29.79 -8.08
CA MET A 1 4.00 -29.08 -8.32
C MET A 1 3.05 -29.12 -7.11
N LEU A 2 3.09 -30.13 -6.22
CA LEU A 2 2.32 -30.13 -4.95
C LEU A 2 2.76 -29.03 -3.95
N PHE A 3 4.05 -28.71 -3.88
CA PHE A 3 4.57 -27.64 -3.02
C PHE A 3 4.32 -26.19 -3.50
N GLN A 4 3.82 -25.99 -4.73
CA GLN A 4 3.39 -24.66 -5.18
C GLN A 4 1.98 -24.30 -4.71
N TRP A 5 1.15 -25.30 -4.40
CA TRP A 5 -0.20 -25.09 -3.90
C TRP A 5 -0.20 -24.64 -2.43
N GLU A 6 0.70 -25.19 -1.61
CA GLU A 6 0.88 -24.74 -0.21
C GLU A 6 1.33 -23.29 -0.13
N SER A 7 2.31 -22.87 -0.95
CA SER A 7 2.79 -21.49 -0.94
C SER A 7 1.74 -20.50 -1.46
N THR A 8 0.95 -20.89 -2.46
CA THR A 8 -0.15 -20.06 -2.98
C THR A 8 -1.27 -19.91 -1.95
N LEU A 9 -1.63 -20.99 -1.25
CA LEU A 9 -2.67 -20.97 -0.23
C LEU A 9 -2.26 -20.12 0.98
N LEU A 10 -1.02 -20.25 1.43
CA LEU A 10 -0.45 -19.40 2.49
C LEU A 10 -0.43 -17.93 2.07
N PHE A 11 -0.05 -17.62 0.82
CA PHE A 11 -0.10 -16.25 0.31
C PHE A 11 -1.52 -15.67 0.35
N ILE A 12 -2.53 -16.42 -0.13
CA ILE A 12 -3.93 -15.97 -0.10
C ILE A 12 -4.38 -15.73 1.34
N LEU A 13 -4.02 -16.62 2.27
CA LEU A 13 -4.35 -16.46 3.68
C LEU A 13 -3.73 -15.18 4.25
N TRP A 14 -2.45 -14.95 4.00
CA TRP A 14 -1.75 -13.74 4.44
C TRP A 14 -2.34 -12.47 3.82
N LEU A 15 -2.69 -12.51 2.52
CA LEU A 15 -3.34 -11.41 1.82
C LEU A 15 -4.68 -11.04 2.49
N ILE A 16 -5.50 -12.03 2.83
CA ILE A 16 -6.78 -11.83 3.53
C ILE A 16 -6.53 -11.21 4.90
N ILE A 17 -5.63 -11.78 5.69
CA ILE A 17 -5.30 -11.29 7.04
C ILE A 17 -4.81 -9.82 6.96
N ALA A 18 -3.89 -9.53 6.05
CA ALA A 18 -3.35 -8.20 5.86
C ALA A 18 -4.43 -7.20 5.43
N THR A 19 -5.31 -7.60 4.51
CA THR A 19 -6.44 -6.79 4.07
C THR A 19 -7.37 -6.46 5.23
N VAL A 20 -7.69 -7.46 6.09
CA VAL A 20 -8.54 -7.26 7.27
C VAL A 20 -7.87 -6.29 8.25
N ILE A 21 -6.58 -6.46 8.54
CA ILE A 21 -5.83 -5.57 9.43
C ILE A 21 -5.85 -4.14 8.89
N VAL A 22 -5.49 -3.93 7.62
CA VAL A 22 -5.48 -2.59 7.00
C VAL A 22 -6.88 -1.99 6.97
N ALA A 23 -7.92 -2.79 6.73
CA ALA A 23 -9.31 -2.32 6.73
C ALA A 23 -9.75 -1.83 8.12
N ILE A 24 -9.43 -2.57 9.18
CA ILE A 24 -9.73 -2.18 10.56
C ILE A 24 -9.03 -0.85 10.88
N ILE A 25 -7.76 -0.72 10.49
CA ILE A 25 -7.00 0.47 10.85
C ILE A 25 -7.44 1.68 10.02
N LEU A 26 -7.71 1.52 8.73
CA LEU A 26 -8.32 2.58 7.93
C LEU A 26 -9.66 3.02 8.52
N TYR A 27 -10.48 2.07 8.95
CA TYR A 27 -11.76 2.37 9.59
C TYR A 27 -11.58 3.20 10.86
N ILE A 28 -10.66 2.80 11.75
CA ILE A 28 -10.32 3.55 12.97
C ILE A 28 -9.77 4.94 12.62
N SER A 29 -8.89 5.03 11.60
CA SER A 29 -8.29 6.29 11.16
C SER A 29 -9.36 7.26 10.66
N VAL A 30 -10.29 6.78 9.84
CA VAL A 30 -11.44 7.59 9.36
C VAL A 30 -12.36 7.96 10.52
N LEU A 31 -12.60 7.05 11.47
CA LEU A 31 -13.45 7.31 12.63
C LEU A 31 -12.89 8.39 13.54
N LEU A 32 -11.57 8.40 13.77
CA LEU A 32 -10.89 9.34 14.66
C LEU A 32 -10.61 10.69 13.99
N ILE A 33 -10.23 10.70 12.70
CA ILE A 33 -9.78 11.91 12.01
C ILE A 33 -10.92 12.61 11.27
N ALA A 34 -11.82 11.84 10.62
CA ALA A 34 -12.92 12.41 9.85
C ALA A 34 -14.19 12.49 10.68
N SER A 35 -14.87 11.36 10.90
CA SER A 35 -16.02 11.26 11.82
C SER A 35 -16.57 9.83 11.90
N LYS A 36 -17.34 9.53 12.96
CA LYS A 36 -18.10 8.28 13.09
C LYS A 36 -19.09 8.06 11.94
N THR A 37 -19.80 9.12 11.52
CA THR A 37 -20.76 9.04 10.41
C THR A 37 -20.04 8.66 9.12
N LYS A 38 -18.92 9.31 8.80
CA LYS A 38 -18.17 9.04 7.58
C LYS A 38 -17.58 7.63 7.56
N ALA A 39 -17.05 7.16 8.69
CA ALA A 39 -16.52 5.80 8.80
C ALA A 39 -17.61 4.75 8.55
N SER A 40 -18.81 4.96 9.11
CA SER A 40 -19.96 4.07 8.91
C SER A 40 -20.46 4.08 7.46
N ASP A 41 -20.61 5.27 6.87
CA ASP A 41 -21.13 5.45 5.51
C ASP A 41 -20.19 4.86 4.44
N LYS A 42 -18.88 4.92 4.69
CA LYS A 42 -17.83 4.47 3.77
C LYS A 42 -17.23 3.12 4.14
N LYS A 43 -17.82 2.35 5.07
CA LYS A 43 -17.27 1.07 5.54
C LYS A 43 -16.90 0.09 4.42
N PHE A 44 -17.76 -0.06 3.41
CA PHE A 44 -17.49 -0.95 2.27
C PHE A 44 -16.36 -0.40 1.39
N VAL A 45 -16.33 0.92 1.18
CA VAL A 45 -15.28 1.59 0.42
C VAL A 45 -13.93 1.45 1.12
N ILE A 46 -13.91 1.51 2.46
CA ILE A 46 -12.72 1.31 3.28
C ILE A 46 -12.16 -0.11 3.13
N VAL A 47 -13.02 -1.14 3.12
CA VAL A 47 -12.60 -2.53 2.89
C VAL A 47 -12.00 -2.70 1.49
N ILE A 48 -12.64 -2.13 0.47
CA ILE A 48 -12.13 -2.16 -0.91
C ILE A 48 -10.79 -1.42 -1.00
N LEU A 49 -10.66 -0.26 -0.36
CA LEU A 49 -9.42 0.51 -0.26
C LEU A 49 -8.30 -0.31 0.37
N ALA A 50 -8.58 -0.99 1.48
CA ALA A 50 -7.61 -1.84 2.15
C ALA A 50 -7.10 -2.95 1.23
N PHE A 51 -8.00 -3.60 0.48
CA PHE A 51 -7.62 -4.61 -0.49
C PHE A 51 -6.75 -4.03 -1.61
N ILE A 52 -7.12 -2.87 -2.16
CA ILE A 52 -6.30 -2.15 -3.15
C ILE A 52 -4.92 -1.82 -2.58
N PHE A 53 -4.85 -1.37 -1.34
CA PHE A 53 -3.60 -1.01 -0.68
C PHE A 53 -2.69 -2.19 -0.41
N VAL A 54 -3.24 -3.34 -0.05
CA VAL A 54 -2.45 -4.54 0.22
C VAL A 54 -2.01 -5.23 -1.08
N LEU A 55 -2.90 -5.32 -2.08
CA LEU A 55 -2.65 -6.08 -3.31
C LEU A 55 -2.10 -5.22 -4.44
N ILE A 56 -2.77 -4.12 -4.77
CA ILE A 56 -2.53 -3.36 -6.00
C ILE A 56 -1.38 -2.37 -5.83
N ILE A 57 -1.28 -1.70 -4.68
CA ILE A 57 -0.24 -0.70 -4.45
C ILE A 57 1.18 -1.28 -4.57
N PRO A 58 1.54 -2.42 -3.96
CA PRO A 58 2.88 -2.99 -4.13
C PRO A 58 3.20 -3.30 -5.59
N ILE A 59 2.22 -3.76 -6.36
CA ILE A 59 2.40 -4.06 -7.78
C ILE A 59 2.73 -2.79 -8.57
N ILE A 60 1.96 -1.72 -8.34
CA ILE A 60 2.19 -0.43 -8.98
C ILE A 60 3.55 0.15 -8.57
N LEU A 61 3.90 0.08 -7.28
CA LEU A 61 5.16 0.63 -6.78
C LEU A 61 6.38 -0.14 -7.26
N GLY A 62 6.30 -1.46 -7.34
CA GLY A 62 7.38 -2.27 -7.91
C GLY A 62 7.61 -1.98 -9.39
N ALA A 63 6.53 -1.81 -10.17
CA ALA A 63 6.64 -1.39 -11.57
C ALA A 63 7.27 0.01 -11.70
N ILE A 64 6.84 0.98 -10.89
CA ILE A 64 7.42 2.33 -10.85
C ILE A 64 8.90 2.27 -10.48
N ASN A 65 9.26 1.50 -9.45
CA ASN A 65 10.64 1.35 -9.03
C ASN A 65 11.52 0.75 -10.14
N ASN A 66 11.03 -0.25 -10.86
CA ASN A 66 11.75 -0.84 -11.99
C ASN A 66 12.00 0.20 -13.09
N VAL A 67 10.98 0.99 -13.43
CA VAL A 67 11.12 2.07 -14.43
C VAL A 67 12.12 3.13 -13.96
N LEU A 68 12.03 3.59 -12.71
CA LEU A 68 12.99 4.54 -12.12
C LEU A 68 14.40 3.95 -12.00
N GLY A 69 14.50 2.65 -11.78
CA GLY A 69 15.73 1.86 -11.79
C GLY A 69 16.43 1.94 -13.15
N VAL A 70 15.70 1.63 -14.22
CA VAL A 70 16.20 1.67 -15.59
C VAL A 70 16.60 3.09 -15.99
N ILE A 71 15.73 4.09 -15.76
CA ILE A 71 16.01 5.49 -16.10
C ILE A 71 17.24 5.99 -15.32
N GLY A 72 17.28 5.72 -14.02
CA GLY A 72 18.38 6.16 -13.19
C GLY A 72 19.70 5.47 -13.54
N GLY A 73 19.68 4.20 -13.96
CA GLY A 73 20.88 3.52 -14.48
C GLY A 73 21.40 4.11 -15.80
N LEU A 74 20.52 4.63 -16.65
CA LEU A 74 20.89 5.28 -17.92
C LEU A 74 21.44 6.70 -17.72
N VAL A 75 20.94 7.43 -16.71
CA VAL A 75 21.29 8.83 -16.45
C VAL A 75 22.42 8.97 -15.42
N ALA A 76 22.59 7.98 -14.53
CA ALA A 76 23.68 7.98 -13.56
C ALA A 76 24.99 7.59 -14.25
N PHE A 77 25.67 8.58 -14.83
CA PHE A 77 27.03 8.47 -15.36
C PHE A 77 28.05 8.20 -14.23
N SER A 78 28.03 7.01 -13.63
CA SER A 78 28.85 6.51 -12.49
C SER A 78 28.40 6.85 -11.06
N GLY A 79 27.26 7.51 -10.87
CA GLY A 79 26.70 7.83 -9.54
C GLY A 79 25.71 6.79 -9.00
N SER A 80 25.32 6.92 -7.74
CA SER A 80 24.22 6.13 -7.16
C SER A 80 22.87 6.54 -7.75
N ASN A 81 22.01 5.56 -8.07
CA ASN A 81 20.66 5.82 -8.54
C ASN A 81 19.76 6.24 -7.37
N TYR A 82 19.61 7.55 -7.15
CA TYR A 82 18.69 8.11 -6.15
C TYR A 82 17.23 8.16 -6.62
N LEU A 83 16.92 7.91 -7.90
CA LEU A 83 15.54 8.00 -8.40
C LEU A 83 14.63 6.93 -7.77
N THR A 84 15.16 5.74 -7.48
CA THR A 84 14.40 4.67 -6.81
C THR A 84 13.96 5.06 -5.39
N GLN A 85 14.63 6.03 -4.76
CA GLN A 85 14.22 6.57 -3.45
C GLN A 85 12.94 7.41 -3.52
N LEU A 86 12.46 7.76 -4.72
CA LEU A 86 11.17 8.44 -4.91
C LEU A 86 9.99 7.46 -4.85
N THR A 87 10.21 6.15 -4.97
CA THR A 87 9.14 5.14 -4.97
C THR A 87 8.21 5.27 -3.75
N PRO A 88 8.71 5.38 -2.49
CA PRO A 88 7.83 5.54 -1.33
C PRO A 88 7.04 6.86 -1.35
N ILE A 89 7.62 7.94 -1.89
CA ILE A 89 6.95 9.24 -2.01
C ILE A 89 5.80 9.14 -3.00
N ILE A 90 6.00 8.47 -4.13
CA ILE A 90 4.94 8.22 -5.12
C ILE A 90 3.85 7.32 -4.51
N GLY A 91 4.22 6.30 -3.72
CA GLY A 91 3.27 5.47 -2.98
C GLY A 91 2.40 6.26 -2.02
N PHE A 92 3.00 7.18 -1.25
CA PHE A 92 2.25 8.10 -0.42
C PHE A 92 1.24 8.93 -1.22
N LEU A 93 1.67 9.53 -2.34
CA LEU A 93 0.79 10.35 -3.18
C LEU A 93 -0.39 9.56 -3.76
N ILE A 94 -0.17 8.32 -4.19
CA ILE A 94 -1.24 7.45 -4.69
C ILE A 94 -2.23 7.13 -3.58
N ILE A 95 -1.75 6.71 -2.40
CA ILE A 95 -2.61 6.43 -1.23
C ILE A 95 -3.41 7.66 -0.84
N LEU A 96 -2.77 8.84 -0.82
CA LEU A 96 -3.41 10.12 -0.51
C LEU A 96 -4.56 10.43 -1.46
N VAL A 97 -4.33 10.34 -2.78
CA VAL A 97 -5.36 10.57 -3.80
C VAL A 97 -6.51 9.58 -3.65
N LEU A 98 -6.22 8.29 -3.46
CA LEU A 98 -7.24 7.26 -3.28
C LEU A 98 -8.08 7.50 -2.02
N ALA A 99 -7.44 7.78 -0.88
CA ALA A 99 -8.14 8.09 0.37
C ALA A 99 -9.00 9.35 0.23
N LYS A 100 -8.47 10.42 -0.38
CA LYS A 100 -9.18 11.67 -0.62
C LYS A 100 -10.46 11.47 -1.42
N PHE A 101 -10.38 10.81 -2.58
CA PHE A 101 -11.51 10.73 -3.50
C PHE A 101 -12.49 9.62 -3.15
N LEU A 102 -12.04 8.44 -2.74
CA LEU A 102 -12.92 7.31 -2.45
C LEU A 102 -13.66 7.49 -1.11
N ILE A 103 -12.97 7.98 -0.07
CA ILE A 103 -13.59 8.25 1.24
C ILE A 103 -14.32 9.60 1.21
N SER A 104 -13.98 10.51 0.30
CA SER A 104 -14.61 11.82 0.13
C SER A 104 -14.49 12.68 1.40
N ILE A 105 -13.24 12.96 1.77
CA ILE A 105 -12.85 13.72 2.97
C ILE A 105 -12.01 14.94 2.60
N PRO A 106 -11.91 15.99 3.42
CA PRO A 106 -10.98 17.10 3.22
C PRO A 106 -9.50 16.68 3.06
N TRP A 107 -8.69 17.51 2.40
CA TRP A 107 -7.28 17.18 2.11
C TRP A 107 -6.41 17.08 3.35
N ASP A 108 -6.62 17.97 4.33
CA ASP A 108 -5.97 17.95 5.64
C ASP A 108 -6.19 16.61 6.36
N GLN A 109 -7.43 16.09 6.36
CA GLN A 109 -7.75 14.79 6.93
C GLN A 109 -7.16 13.63 6.11
N ALA A 110 -7.22 13.72 4.78
CA ALA A 110 -6.71 12.68 3.89
C ALA A 110 -5.20 12.47 4.04
N VAL A 111 -4.43 13.55 4.25
CA VAL A 111 -2.99 13.49 4.50
C VAL A 111 -2.68 12.63 5.72
N TRP A 112 -3.35 12.85 6.84
CA TRP A 112 -3.13 12.08 8.06
C TRP A 112 -3.51 10.61 7.91
N ILE A 113 -4.65 10.34 7.26
CA ILE A 113 -5.08 8.96 7.01
C ILE A 113 -4.10 8.25 6.07
N ALA A 114 -3.63 8.92 5.02
CA ALA A 114 -2.65 8.35 4.09
C ALA A 114 -1.30 8.07 4.75
N LEU A 115 -0.81 8.98 5.59
CA LEU A 115 0.43 8.78 6.36
C LEU A 115 0.33 7.58 7.30
N LEU A 116 -0.76 7.50 8.08
CA LEU A 116 -1.00 6.35 8.96
C LEU A 116 -1.06 5.04 8.17
N THR A 117 -1.79 5.05 7.06
CA THR A 117 -1.92 3.87 6.18
C THR A 117 -0.57 3.44 5.64
N LEU A 118 0.22 4.36 5.10
CA LEU A 118 1.54 4.07 4.57
C LEU A 118 2.44 3.48 5.65
N PHE A 119 2.52 4.14 6.82
CA PHE A 119 3.31 3.68 7.95
C PHE A 119 2.96 2.24 8.35
N LEU A 120 1.68 1.91 8.38
CA LEU A 120 1.22 0.57 8.75
C LEU A 120 1.42 -0.47 7.66
N LEU A 121 1.28 -0.11 6.38
CA LEU A 121 1.65 -0.99 5.28
C LEU A 121 3.13 -1.36 5.37
N PHE A 122 4.01 -0.38 5.66
CA PHE A 122 5.43 -0.66 5.88
C PHE A 122 5.67 -1.61 7.06
N LEU A 123 5.03 -1.38 8.22
CA LEU A 123 5.13 -2.30 9.35
C LEU A 123 4.65 -3.70 9.00
N LEU A 124 3.54 -3.81 8.26
CA LEU A 124 2.97 -5.07 7.85
C LEU A 124 3.91 -5.83 6.91
N TYR A 125 4.49 -5.16 5.92
CA TYR A 125 5.46 -5.78 5.01
C TYR A 125 6.77 -6.16 5.70
N THR A 126 7.18 -5.43 6.74
CA THR A 126 8.32 -5.84 7.58
C THR A 126 8.01 -7.08 8.41
N MET A 127 6.79 -7.20 8.95
CA MET A 127 6.37 -8.35 9.77
C MET A 127 6.04 -9.59 8.95
N ILE A 128 5.55 -9.41 7.72
CA ILE A 128 5.15 -10.50 6.80
C ILE A 128 5.85 -10.29 5.45
N PRO A 129 7.17 -10.56 5.36
CA PRO A 129 7.95 -10.33 4.13
C PRO A 129 7.46 -11.14 2.93
N GLU A 130 6.84 -12.30 3.20
CA GLU A 130 6.25 -13.19 2.19
C GLU A 130 5.20 -12.49 1.33
N LEU A 131 4.44 -11.56 1.93
CA LEU A 131 3.41 -10.77 1.26
C LEU A 131 4.01 -9.79 0.24
N TYR A 132 5.19 -9.26 0.56
CA TYR A 132 5.96 -8.38 -0.32
C TYR A 132 6.68 -9.18 -1.43
N ASN A 133 7.32 -10.29 -1.06
CA ASN A 133 8.13 -11.11 -1.96
C ASN A 133 7.28 -11.87 -2.99
N PHE A 134 6.11 -12.39 -2.60
CA PHE A 134 5.22 -13.13 -3.49
C PHE A 134 4.66 -12.26 -4.63
N LEU A 135 4.51 -10.95 -4.39
CA LEU A 135 4.06 -10.01 -5.41
C LEU A 135 5.15 -9.70 -6.47
N GLY A 136 6.36 -10.25 -6.34
CA GLY A 136 7.37 -10.23 -7.39
C GLY A 136 8.21 -8.95 -7.49
N PHE A 137 8.24 -8.14 -6.43
CA PHE A 137 8.95 -6.86 -6.40
C PHE A 137 9.93 -6.73 -5.23
N GLY A 138 10.47 -7.87 -4.77
CA GLY A 138 11.68 -7.87 -3.93
C GLY A 138 12.74 -6.99 -4.59
N LEU A 139 13.07 -5.87 -3.93
CA LEU A 139 14.18 -5.00 -4.31
C LEU A 139 15.50 -5.76 -4.21
#